data_AF-A0A7X7FMM4-F1
#
_entry.id   AF-A0A7X7FMM4-F1
#
_cell.length_a   1.000
_cell.length_b   1.000
_cell.length_c   1.000
_cell.angle_alpha   90.00
_cell.angle_beta   90.00
_cell.angle_gamma   90.00
#
_symmetry.space_group_name_H-M   'P 1'
#
loop_
_entity.id
_entity.type
_entity.pdbx_description
1 polymer ?
#
loop_
_entity_poly.entity_id
_entity_poly.type
_entity_poly.pdbx_seq_one_letter_code
_entity_poly.pdbx_strand_id
1 'polypeptide(L)'
;MIASILSTVLLISAPPADQWRVSPAHDQRQSAPPGAGAEARPIRLGDSVPDEGKFRWLTADLAVPETIDNKASAGLPVGLQISAGDGGEIWVNGQLKVRYDNDHPGLVLISERAVPGTTVQLAVQAYAKVQGGDKFDEAKWVLVDPERAHGRLALTVDPSRLLGDVPNGIAGLSQGGGLADYEDATARKLREGGFKWFRMDNILTAVVKRTDDGTLSYDWTDFDRRVDFIVEKMGADPIFAVSYMPLPFDAVRNDDRQSAPKDYSLW
;
A
#
# COMPACT_ATOMS: atom_id res chain seq x y z
N MET A 1 20.95 36.41 -46.34
CA MET A 1 21.15 35.85 -44.99
C MET A 1 19.85 35.18 -44.59
N ILE A 2 19.75 33.85 -44.72
CA ILE A 2 18.53 33.08 -44.42
C ILE A 2 18.75 32.45 -43.05
N ALA A 3 17.99 32.91 -42.05
CA ALA A 3 18.02 32.36 -40.70
C ALA A 3 17.18 31.06 -40.67
N SER A 4 17.85 29.94 -40.43
CA SER A 4 17.23 28.63 -40.26
C SER A 4 16.73 28.52 -38.82
N ILE A 5 15.42 28.41 -38.62
CA ILE A 5 14.79 28.15 -37.32
C ILE A 5 14.86 26.63 -37.10
N LEU A 6 15.78 26.20 -36.23
CA LEU A 6 15.85 24.83 -35.75
C LEU A 6 14.70 24.61 -34.75
N SER A 7 13.63 23.94 -35.19
CA SER A 7 12.62 23.40 -34.28
C SER A 7 13.21 22.21 -33.53
N THR A 8 13.57 22.41 -32.26
CA THR A 8 13.93 21.33 -31.35
C THR A 8 12.65 20.57 -30.98
N VAL A 9 12.46 19.40 -31.59
CA VAL A 9 11.41 18.46 -31.20
C VAL A 9 11.82 17.85 -29.86
N LEU A 10 11.11 18.22 -28.79
CA LEU A 10 11.20 17.57 -27.48
C LEU A 10 10.57 16.18 -27.59
N LEU A 11 11.42 15.17 -27.79
CA LEU A 11 11.04 13.76 -27.64
C LEU A 11 10.90 13.48 -26.14
N ILE A 12 9.66 13.47 -25.64
CA ILE A 12 9.34 12.92 -24.33
C ILE A 12 9.53 11.40 -24.45
N SER A 13 10.65 10.89 -23.95
CA SER A 13 10.91 9.47 -23.83
C SER A 13 9.98 8.89 -22.76
N ALA A 14 8.83 8.36 -23.17
CA ALA A 14 8.08 7.45 -22.32
C ALA A 14 8.96 6.20 -22.10
N PRO A 15 9.09 5.68 -20.86
CA PRO A 15 9.78 4.41 -20.66
C PRO A 15 9.08 3.35 -21.52
N PRO A 16 9.82 2.45 -22.19
CA PRO A 16 9.19 1.48 -23.08
C PRO A 16 8.26 0.60 -22.24
N ALA A 17 6.96 0.72 -22.50
CA ALA A 17 5.90 -0.06 -21.85
C ALA A 17 6.04 -1.58 -22.09
N ASP A 18 7.04 -2.02 -22.85
CA ASP A 18 7.27 -3.40 -23.25
C ASP A 18 8.38 -4.11 -22.44
N GLN A 19 8.97 -3.47 -21.42
CA GLN A 19 10.05 -4.06 -20.61
C GLN A 19 9.55 -4.94 -19.46
N TRP A 20 8.32 -4.71 -19.00
CA TRP A 20 7.75 -5.48 -17.90
C TRP A 20 7.13 -6.78 -18.38
N ARG A 21 7.34 -7.83 -17.59
CA ARG A 21 6.75 -9.14 -17.81
C ARG A 21 6.05 -9.61 -16.56
N VAL A 22 4.92 -10.30 -16.73
CA VAL A 22 4.19 -10.94 -15.64
C VAL A 22 4.29 -12.45 -15.79
N SER A 23 4.71 -13.13 -14.72
CA SER A 23 4.73 -14.59 -14.66
C SER A 23 3.34 -15.17 -14.37
N PRO A 24 3.13 -16.46 -14.66
CA PRO A 24 1.95 -17.19 -14.24
C PRO A 24 1.69 -17.09 -12.74
N ALA A 25 0.47 -17.45 -12.39
CA ALA A 25 -0.02 -17.48 -11.04
C ALA A 25 0.65 -18.50 -10.13
N HIS A 26 0.81 -18.15 -8.86
CA HIS A 26 1.23 -19.12 -7.86
C HIS A 26 0.54 -18.91 -6.50
N ASP A 27 0.26 -20.03 -5.82
CA ASP A 27 -0.61 -20.05 -4.62
C ASP A 27 0.08 -19.60 -3.33
N GLN A 28 1.41 -19.41 -3.34
CA GLN A 28 2.18 -19.15 -2.14
C GLN A 28 3.17 -18.00 -2.33
N ARG A 29 3.36 -17.17 -1.31
CA ARG A 29 4.42 -16.17 -1.29
C ARG A 29 5.77 -16.85 -1.54
N GLN A 30 6.53 -16.41 -2.55
CA GLN A 30 7.87 -16.94 -2.83
C GLN A 30 8.95 -16.05 -2.24
N SER A 31 10.02 -16.64 -1.73
CA SER A 31 11.11 -15.94 -1.04
C SER A 31 12.18 -15.36 -1.98
N ALA A 32 12.05 -15.53 -3.29
CA ALA A 32 12.99 -15.01 -4.28
C ALA A 32 12.31 -14.82 -5.64
N PRO A 33 12.77 -13.85 -6.46
CA PRO A 33 12.31 -13.68 -7.84
C PRO A 33 12.51 -14.93 -8.70
N PRO A 34 11.71 -15.10 -9.77
CA PRO A 34 11.87 -16.20 -10.71
C PRO A 34 13.22 -16.12 -11.43
N GLY A 35 13.81 -17.28 -11.72
CA GLY A 35 15.08 -17.37 -12.44
C GLY A 35 14.95 -17.02 -13.93
N ALA A 36 16.09 -16.83 -14.60
CA ALA A 36 16.15 -16.61 -16.03
C ALA A 36 15.49 -17.79 -16.79
N GLY A 37 14.53 -17.50 -17.67
CA GLY A 37 13.80 -18.51 -18.45
C GLY A 37 12.45 -18.93 -17.87
N ALA A 38 12.02 -18.37 -16.74
CA ALA A 38 10.65 -18.53 -16.28
C ALA A 38 9.65 -18.02 -17.34
N GLU A 39 8.52 -18.72 -17.47
CA GLU A 39 7.43 -18.29 -18.33
C GLU A 39 6.94 -16.90 -17.86
N ALA A 40 6.90 -15.94 -18.78
CA ALA A 40 6.41 -14.60 -18.50
C ALA A 40 5.92 -13.93 -19.78
N ARG A 41 4.79 -13.24 -19.70
CA ARG A 41 4.19 -12.50 -20.81
C ARG A 41 4.37 -10.99 -20.60
N PRO A 42 4.44 -10.16 -21.65
CA PRO A 42 4.47 -8.71 -21.48
C PRO A 42 3.26 -8.19 -20.69
N ILE A 43 3.47 -7.15 -19.89
CA ILE A 43 2.41 -6.40 -19.18
C ILE A 43 2.71 -4.90 -19.27
N ARG A 44 1.66 -4.09 -19.39
CA ARG A 44 1.75 -2.63 -19.48
C ARG A 44 1.13 -1.96 -18.26
N LEU A 45 1.48 -0.69 -18.06
CA LEU A 45 0.81 0.13 -17.06
C LEU A 45 -0.69 0.24 -17.38
N GLY A 46 -1.52 0.08 -16.36
CA GLY A 46 -2.98 0.03 -16.43
C GLY A 46 -3.56 -1.34 -16.80
N ASP A 47 -2.74 -2.30 -17.24
CA ASP A 47 -3.21 -3.67 -17.47
C ASP A 47 -3.58 -4.33 -16.13
N SER A 48 -4.62 -5.15 -16.14
CA SER A 48 -4.94 -5.98 -14.99
C SER A 48 -3.83 -7.02 -14.76
N VAL A 49 -3.31 -7.04 -13.54
CA VAL A 49 -2.51 -8.15 -13.02
C VAL A 49 -3.45 -9.34 -12.85
N PRO A 50 -3.23 -10.47 -13.53
CA PRO A 50 -4.21 -11.56 -13.56
C PRO A 50 -4.59 -12.07 -12.15
N ASP A 51 -5.87 -11.89 -11.78
CA ASP A 51 -6.42 -11.94 -10.41
C ASP A 51 -7.08 -13.29 -10.01
N GLU A 52 -6.34 -14.39 -10.08
CA GLU A 52 -6.86 -15.70 -9.64
C GLU A 52 -6.74 -15.92 -8.12
N GLY A 53 -6.65 -14.85 -7.30
CA GLY A 53 -6.50 -14.94 -5.83
C GLY A 53 -5.13 -15.47 -5.37
N LYS A 54 -4.07 -15.10 -6.10
CA LYS A 54 -2.74 -15.74 -6.05
C LYS A 54 -1.64 -14.70 -6.22
N PHE A 55 -0.42 -15.02 -5.80
CA PHE A 55 0.77 -14.17 -5.97
C PHE A 55 1.23 -14.13 -7.43
N ARG A 56 1.82 -13.02 -7.86
CA ARG A 56 2.42 -12.87 -9.21
C ARG A 56 3.77 -12.20 -9.13
N TRP A 57 4.65 -12.56 -10.06
CA TRP A 57 5.86 -11.79 -10.30
C TRP A 57 5.68 -10.87 -11.49
N LEU A 58 5.98 -9.59 -11.30
CA LEU A 58 6.27 -8.65 -12.37
C LEU A 58 7.78 -8.45 -12.40
N THR A 59 8.43 -8.59 -13.54
CA THR A 59 9.88 -8.46 -13.68
C THR A 59 10.25 -7.56 -14.84
N ALA A 60 11.36 -6.83 -14.70
CA ALA A 60 11.92 -6.01 -15.76
C ALA A 60 13.42 -5.77 -15.54
N ASP A 61 14.16 -5.66 -16.64
CA ASP A 61 15.52 -5.13 -16.66
C ASP A 61 15.44 -3.68 -17.16
N LEU A 62 15.62 -2.73 -16.24
CA LEU A 62 15.44 -1.31 -16.52
C LEU A 62 16.79 -0.61 -16.54
N ALA A 63 17.01 0.26 -17.53
CA ALA A 63 18.16 1.15 -17.53
C ALA A 63 17.83 2.44 -16.77
N VAL A 64 18.75 2.90 -15.91
CA VAL A 64 18.64 4.22 -15.27
C VAL A 64 18.60 5.30 -16.37
N PRO A 65 17.54 6.12 -16.44
CA PRO A 65 17.39 7.10 -17.53
C PRO A 65 18.37 8.26 -17.35
N GLU A 66 18.75 8.92 -18.46
CA GLU A 66 19.60 10.12 -18.42
C GLU A 66 18.92 11.30 -17.72
N THR A 67 17.60 11.41 -17.88
CA THR A 67 16.79 12.45 -17.25
C THR A 67 15.56 11.87 -16.58
N ILE A 68 15.16 12.49 -15.46
CA ILE A 68 13.93 12.21 -14.72
C ILE A 68 13.29 13.56 -14.44
N ASP A 69 12.01 13.72 -14.81
CA ASP A 69 11.27 14.99 -14.67
C ASP A 69 12.06 16.20 -15.20
N ASN A 70 12.66 16.05 -16.39
CA ASN A 70 13.49 17.04 -17.08
C ASN A 70 14.78 17.46 -16.34
N LYS A 71 15.23 16.68 -15.35
CA LYS A 71 16.50 16.90 -14.64
C LYS A 71 17.47 15.76 -14.93
N ALA A 72 18.75 16.09 -15.12
CA ALA A 72 19.80 15.09 -15.27
C ALA A 72 19.86 14.20 -14.02
N SER A 73 19.84 12.89 -14.22
CA SER A 73 19.89 11.93 -13.11
C SER A 73 21.33 11.64 -12.64
N ALA A 74 22.33 11.88 -13.49
CA ALA A 74 23.72 11.52 -13.23
C ALA A 74 24.23 12.08 -11.89
N GLY A 75 24.76 11.19 -11.06
CA GLY A 75 25.30 11.50 -9.73
C GLY A 75 24.24 11.76 -8.65
N LEU A 76 22.95 11.79 -8.98
CA LEU A 76 21.86 11.97 -8.03
C LEU A 76 21.32 10.63 -7.53
N PRO A 77 20.70 10.61 -6.34
CA PRO A 77 19.91 9.48 -5.91
C PRO A 77 18.67 9.30 -6.77
N VAL A 78 18.44 8.07 -7.22
CA VAL A 78 17.30 7.69 -8.05
C VAL A 78 16.56 6.53 -7.45
N GLY A 79 15.24 6.57 -7.56
CA GLY A 79 14.35 5.51 -7.11
C GLY A 79 13.33 5.15 -8.18
N LEU A 80 12.57 4.09 -7.90
CA LEU A 80 11.40 3.71 -8.67
C LEU A 80 10.18 3.65 -7.74
N GLN A 81 9.12 4.36 -8.11
CA GLN A 81 7.79 4.19 -7.51
C GLN A 81 7.06 3.09 -8.26
N ILE A 82 6.48 2.15 -7.53
CA ILE A 82 5.77 1.00 -8.09
C ILE A 82 4.46 0.81 -7.35
N SER A 83 3.39 0.62 -8.10
CA SER A 83 2.12 0.11 -7.59
C SER A 83 1.60 -1.00 -8.48
N ALA A 84 1.25 -2.13 -7.88
CA ALA A 84 0.68 -3.28 -8.57
C ALA A 84 -0.17 -4.10 -7.61
N GLY A 85 -1.40 -4.42 -8.02
CA GLY A 85 -2.35 -5.20 -7.25
C GLY A 85 -2.73 -4.52 -5.93
N ASP A 86 -2.85 -5.34 -4.89
CA ASP A 86 -3.21 -4.93 -3.53
C ASP A 86 -2.00 -4.59 -2.64
N GLY A 87 -0.86 -4.31 -3.25
CA GLY A 87 0.43 -4.18 -2.59
C GLY A 87 1.39 -5.28 -3.01
N GLY A 88 2.55 -5.34 -2.35
CA GLY A 88 3.54 -6.34 -2.70
C GLY A 88 4.92 -6.12 -2.13
N GLU A 89 5.87 -6.84 -2.72
CA GLU A 89 7.29 -6.77 -2.36
C GLU A 89 8.14 -6.36 -3.56
N ILE A 90 8.98 -5.35 -3.40
CA ILE A 90 9.89 -4.87 -4.44
C ILE A 90 11.30 -5.40 -4.16
N TRP A 91 11.85 -6.06 -5.17
CA TRP A 91 13.16 -6.67 -5.18
C TRP A 91 14.05 -5.99 -6.22
N VAL A 92 15.29 -5.71 -5.85
CA VAL A 92 16.31 -5.08 -6.71
C VAL A 92 17.52 -6.01 -6.72
N ASN A 93 17.92 -6.46 -7.92
CA ASN A 93 19.05 -7.38 -8.12
C ASN A 93 18.97 -8.61 -7.19
N GLY A 94 17.78 -9.22 -7.11
CA GLY A 94 17.53 -10.40 -6.29
C GLY A 94 17.40 -10.16 -4.79
N GLN A 95 17.46 -8.91 -4.30
CA GLN A 95 17.32 -8.59 -2.88
C GLN A 95 16.02 -7.83 -2.60
N LEU A 96 15.28 -8.28 -1.58
CA LEU A 96 14.11 -7.57 -1.07
C LEU A 96 14.53 -6.21 -0.54
N LYS A 97 13.86 -5.15 -0.98
CA LYS A 97 14.11 -3.78 -0.52
C LYS A 97 12.92 -3.19 0.24
N VAL A 98 11.71 -3.35 -0.29
CA VAL A 98 10.52 -2.67 0.22
C VAL A 98 9.31 -3.60 0.16
N ARG A 99 8.40 -3.43 1.12
CA ARG A 99 7.02 -3.91 1.05
C ARG A 99 6.09 -2.70 1.05
N TYR A 100 4.98 -2.79 0.33
CA TYR A 100 3.99 -1.72 0.22
C TYR A 100 2.58 -2.30 0.24
N ASP A 101 1.61 -1.47 0.64
CA ASP A 101 0.18 -1.79 0.63
C ASP A 101 -0.49 -1.22 -0.63
N ASN A 102 -1.81 -1.33 -0.71
CA ASN A 102 -2.61 -0.83 -1.83
C ASN A 102 -2.86 0.68 -1.77
N ASP A 103 -2.66 1.32 -0.61
CA ASP A 103 -2.96 2.74 -0.43
C ASP A 103 -1.82 3.63 -0.95
N HIS A 104 -0.59 3.12 -0.98
CA HIS A 104 0.59 3.89 -1.38
C HIS A 104 1.52 3.10 -2.30
N PRO A 105 2.00 3.70 -3.40
CA PRO A 105 3.03 3.08 -4.21
C PRO A 105 4.31 2.86 -3.39
N GLY A 106 4.91 1.69 -3.54
CA GLY A 106 6.20 1.39 -2.95
C GLY A 106 7.29 2.21 -3.65
N LEU A 107 8.08 2.95 -2.87
CA LEU A 107 9.27 3.66 -3.36
C LEU A 107 10.53 2.88 -3.00
N VAL A 108 11.26 2.39 -4.00
CA VAL A 108 12.56 1.73 -3.80
C VAL A 108 13.71 2.60 -4.28
N LEU A 109 14.78 2.68 -3.49
CA LEU A 109 16.03 3.32 -3.89
C LEU A 109 16.81 2.37 -4.83
N ILE A 110 17.16 2.86 -6.03
CA ILE A 110 17.91 2.10 -7.04
C ILE A 110 19.40 2.41 -6.96
N SER A 111 19.77 3.68 -6.82
CA SER A 111 21.15 4.11 -6.61
C SER A 111 21.18 5.41 -5.81
N GLU A 112 22.15 5.56 -4.93
CA GLU A 112 22.47 6.83 -4.26
C GLU A 112 23.21 7.81 -5.19
N ARG A 113 23.88 7.28 -6.22
CA ARG A 113 24.63 8.05 -7.23
C ARG A 113 24.42 7.40 -8.58
N ALA A 114 23.38 7.81 -9.28
CA ALA A 114 22.99 7.24 -10.54
C ALA A 114 24.08 7.40 -11.62
N VAL A 115 24.25 6.35 -12.41
CA VAL A 115 24.99 6.37 -13.67
C VAL A 115 24.00 6.00 -14.77
N PRO A 116 23.57 6.94 -15.63
CA PRO A 116 22.62 6.66 -16.71
C PRO A 116 23.07 5.47 -17.58
N GLY A 117 22.11 4.69 -18.05
CA GLY A 117 22.34 3.47 -18.82
C GLY A 117 22.68 2.24 -17.97
N THR A 118 22.95 2.39 -16.67
CA THR A 118 23.15 1.24 -15.77
C THR A 118 21.86 0.42 -15.71
N THR A 119 21.94 -0.85 -16.09
CA THR A 119 20.81 -1.78 -15.99
C THR A 119 20.64 -2.28 -14.58
N VAL A 120 19.39 -2.30 -14.10
CA VAL A 120 18.98 -2.89 -12.83
C VAL A 120 17.90 -3.93 -13.07
N GLN A 121 18.02 -5.08 -12.40
CA GLN A 121 16.98 -6.10 -12.43
C GLN A 121 15.96 -5.80 -11.34
N LEU A 122 14.71 -5.56 -11.73
CA LEU A 122 13.58 -5.42 -10.84
C LEU A 122 12.67 -6.62 -10.87
N ALA A 123 12.16 -6.96 -9.70
CA ALA A 123 11.08 -7.92 -9.53
C ALA A 123 10.11 -7.45 -8.45
N VAL A 124 8.82 -7.61 -8.71
CA VAL A 124 7.73 -7.22 -7.81
C VAL A 124 6.88 -8.46 -7.59
N GLN A 125 6.78 -8.91 -6.34
CA GLN A 125 5.78 -9.93 -5.99
C GLN A 125 4.49 -9.22 -5.59
N ALA A 126 3.58 -9.08 -6.55
CA ALA A 126 2.29 -8.43 -6.34
C ALA A 126 1.32 -9.38 -5.60
N TYR A 127 0.55 -8.80 -4.69
CA TYR A 127 -0.51 -9.47 -3.93
C TYR A 127 -1.87 -9.16 -4.56
N ALA A 128 -2.81 -10.09 -4.43
CA ALA A 128 -4.16 -9.95 -4.97
C ALA A 128 -5.20 -10.27 -3.89
N LYS A 129 -6.39 -9.67 -4.02
CA LYS A 129 -7.59 -9.84 -3.16
C LYS A 129 -7.37 -9.55 -1.68
N VAL A 130 -6.54 -8.56 -1.36
CA VAL A 130 -6.50 -7.98 0.00
C VAL A 130 -7.54 -6.85 0.11
N GLN A 131 -7.57 -5.91 -0.84
CA GLN A 131 -8.45 -4.73 -0.80
C GLN A 131 -9.11 -4.37 -2.15
N GLY A 132 -8.85 -5.12 -3.23
CA GLY A 132 -9.53 -4.95 -4.53
C GLY A 132 -8.69 -4.33 -5.65
N GLY A 133 -7.41 -4.02 -5.42
CA GLY A 133 -6.47 -3.59 -6.44
C GLY A 133 -6.12 -4.73 -7.40
N ASP A 134 -6.34 -4.51 -8.71
CA ASP A 134 -6.19 -5.53 -9.74
C ASP A 134 -5.24 -5.13 -10.87
N LYS A 135 -4.60 -3.95 -10.82
CA LYS A 135 -3.84 -3.38 -11.93
C LYS A 135 -2.37 -3.22 -11.64
N PHE A 136 -1.59 -3.10 -12.71
CA PHE A 136 -0.22 -2.58 -12.65
C PHE A 136 -0.28 -1.07 -12.87
N ASP A 137 -0.50 -0.30 -11.81
CA ASP A 137 -0.85 1.12 -11.92
C ASP A 137 0.36 2.04 -12.10
N GLU A 138 1.49 1.73 -11.46
CA GLU A 138 2.65 2.63 -11.46
C GLU A 138 3.98 1.88 -11.59
N ALA A 139 4.87 2.43 -12.42
CA ALA A 139 6.29 2.11 -12.49
C ALA A 139 7.04 3.34 -13.00
N LYS A 140 7.36 4.25 -12.09
CA LYS A 140 7.87 5.59 -12.41
C LYS A 140 9.24 5.84 -11.80
N TRP A 141 10.18 6.30 -12.62
CA TRP A 141 11.46 6.81 -12.14
C TRP A 141 11.28 8.13 -11.38
N VAL A 142 11.95 8.26 -10.25
CA VAL A 142 11.94 9.47 -9.44
C VAL A 142 13.34 9.85 -8.99
N LEU A 143 13.58 11.15 -8.87
CA LEU A 143 14.72 11.67 -8.11
C LEU A 143 14.38 11.60 -6.63
N VAL A 144 15.27 11.01 -5.84
CA VAL A 144 15.12 10.93 -4.40
C VAL A 144 15.92 12.06 -3.77
N ASP A 145 15.32 12.73 -2.79
CA ASP A 145 16.01 13.74 -1.99
C ASP A 145 17.32 13.16 -1.40
N PRO A 146 18.50 13.76 -1.67
CA PRO A 146 19.76 13.31 -1.11
C PRO A 146 19.80 13.19 0.41
N GLU A 147 19.08 14.04 1.14
CA GLU A 147 19.01 13.92 2.60
C GLU A 147 18.28 12.65 3.02
N ARG A 148 17.20 12.30 2.32
CA ARG A 148 16.44 11.07 2.57
C ARG A 148 17.18 9.82 2.09
N ALA A 149 17.90 9.91 0.98
CA ALA A 149 18.62 8.78 0.40
C ALA A 149 19.86 8.38 1.23
N HIS A 150 20.61 9.37 1.72
CA HIS A 150 21.83 9.12 2.49
C HIS A 150 21.59 9.11 4.01
N GLY A 151 20.50 9.73 4.46
CA GLY A 151 20.11 9.75 5.85
C GLY A 151 19.76 8.37 6.35
N ARG A 152 20.37 7.96 7.47
CA ARG A 152 19.92 6.76 8.18
C ARG A 152 18.85 7.16 9.17
N LEU A 153 17.62 6.68 8.97
CA LEU A 153 16.63 6.68 10.04
C LEU A 153 17.02 5.56 11.03
N ALA A 154 17.59 5.94 12.17
CA ALA A 154 17.86 5.00 13.25
C ALA A 154 16.58 4.75 14.04
N LEU A 155 15.83 3.71 13.67
CA LEU A 155 14.79 3.16 14.53
C LEU A 155 15.47 2.22 15.54
N THR A 156 15.45 2.60 16.81
CA THR A 156 15.92 1.74 17.90
C THR A 156 14.75 1.36 18.77
N VAL A 157 14.60 0.06 19.01
CA VAL A 157 13.68 -0.48 20.01
C VAL A 157 14.57 -1.18 21.03
N ASP A 158 14.63 -0.63 22.23
CA ASP A 158 15.29 -1.30 23.36
C ASP A 158 14.19 -1.89 24.26
N PRO A 159 13.85 -3.17 24.08
CA PRO A 159 12.78 -3.80 24.86
C PRO A 159 13.16 -3.97 26.34
N SER A 160 14.43 -3.82 26.70
CA SER A 160 14.90 -3.88 28.09
C SER A 160 14.74 -2.55 28.82
N ARG A 161 14.52 -1.46 28.08
CA ARG A 161 14.41 -0.11 28.62
C ARG A 161 12.96 0.37 28.55
N LEU A 162 12.32 0.39 29.72
CA LEU A 162 11.03 1.06 29.89
C LEU A 162 11.26 2.57 29.94
N LEU A 163 10.71 3.30 28.98
CA LEU A 163 10.78 4.77 28.93
C LEU A 163 9.66 5.46 29.74
N GLY A 164 8.82 4.67 30.40
CA GLY A 164 7.63 5.14 31.12
C GLY A 164 6.38 5.08 30.24
N ASP A 165 5.39 5.89 30.61
CA ASP A 165 4.09 5.94 29.93
C ASP A 165 4.20 6.50 28.50
N VAL A 166 3.29 6.08 27.63
CA VAL A 166 3.18 6.63 26.27
C VAL A 166 2.88 8.14 26.34
N PRO A 167 3.69 9.00 25.69
CA PRO A 167 3.44 10.43 25.63
C PRO A 167 2.03 10.76 25.11
N ASN A 168 1.37 11.75 25.70
CA ASN A 168 -0.01 12.11 25.38
C ASN A 168 -0.27 12.33 23.87
N GLY A 169 0.73 12.85 23.14
CA GLY A 169 0.62 13.09 21.69
C GLY A 169 0.54 11.82 20.83
N ILE A 170 0.83 10.63 21.40
CA ILE A 170 0.77 9.33 20.72
C ILE A 170 -0.04 8.30 21.50
N ALA A 171 -0.83 8.73 22.49
CA ALA A 171 -1.65 7.85 23.34
C ALA A 171 -2.94 7.34 22.66
N GLY A 172 -3.12 7.63 21.37
CA GLY A 172 -4.21 7.14 20.55
C GLY A 172 -3.80 5.93 19.71
N LEU A 173 -4.62 4.89 19.72
CA LEU A 173 -4.53 3.77 18.79
C LEU A 173 -5.55 3.96 17.68
N SER A 174 -5.19 3.65 16.44
CA SER A 174 -6.10 3.64 15.30
C SER A 174 -5.97 2.33 14.57
N GLN A 175 -7.10 1.70 14.26
CA GLN A 175 -7.10 0.40 13.60
C GLN A 175 -8.24 0.26 12.59
N GLY A 176 -7.88 -0.05 11.33
CA GLY A 176 -8.81 -0.20 10.22
C GLY A 176 -9.60 -1.52 10.17
N GLY A 177 -9.11 -2.60 10.79
CA GLY A 177 -9.63 -3.97 10.63
C GLY A 177 -10.01 -4.72 11.92
N GLY A 178 -9.85 -4.12 13.10
CA GLY A 178 -10.01 -4.81 14.40
C GLY A 178 -8.77 -5.64 14.80
N LEU A 179 -8.63 -5.94 16.09
CA LEU A 179 -7.43 -6.56 16.68
C LEU A 179 -7.28 -8.03 16.28
N ALA A 180 -6.04 -8.54 16.34
CA ALA A 180 -5.76 -9.95 16.15
C ALA A 180 -6.50 -10.83 17.18
N ASP A 181 -6.79 -10.27 18.35
CA ASP A 181 -7.57 -10.89 19.43
C ASP A 181 -8.17 -9.83 20.38
N TYR A 182 -9.12 -10.24 21.22
CA TYR A 182 -9.75 -9.40 22.27
C TYR A 182 -9.55 -10.03 23.67
N GLU A 183 -8.39 -10.66 23.87
CA GLU A 183 -8.06 -11.39 25.10
C GLU A 183 -7.60 -10.46 26.23
N ASP A 184 -7.80 -10.89 27.47
CA ASP A 184 -7.42 -10.11 28.67
C ASP A 184 -5.91 -9.87 28.75
N ALA A 185 -5.10 -10.75 28.16
CA ALA A 185 -3.64 -10.59 28.08
C ALA A 185 -3.26 -9.38 27.21
N THR A 186 -3.92 -9.23 26.06
CA THR A 186 -3.73 -8.10 25.14
C THR A 186 -4.24 -6.81 25.76
N ALA A 187 -5.44 -6.81 26.34
CA ALA A 187 -6.00 -5.65 27.04
C ALA A 187 -5.05 -5.13 28.14
N ARG A 188 -4.48 -6.05 28.93
CA ARG A 188 -3.51 -5.70 29.99
C ARG A 188 -2.28 -5.00 29.43
N LYS A 189 -1.72 -5.49 28.31
CA LYS A 189 -0.55 -4.88 27.66
C LYS A 189 -0.85 -3.48 27.12
N LEU A 190 -2.03 -3.30 26.52
CA LEU A 190 -2.45 -2.00 26.03
C LEU A 190 -2.69 -1.01 27.18
N ARG A 191 -3.26 -1.49 28.31
CA ARG A 191 -3.42 -0.68 29.52
C ARG A 191 -2.09 -0.30 30.16
N GLU A 192 -1.14 -1.24 30.26
CA GLU A 192 0.23 -0.98 30.71
C GLU A 192 0.94 0.06 29.83
N GLY A 193 0.61 0.09 28.53
CA GLY A 193 1.07 1.12 27.61
C GLY A 193 0.47 2.51 27.84
N GLY A 194 -0.63 2.64 28.61
CA GLY A 194 -1.24 3.93 28.90
C GLY A 194 -2.00 4.55 27.71
N PHE A 195 -2.47 3.72 26.77
CA PHE A 195 -3.33 4.20 25.68
C PHE A 195 -4.67 4.70 26.21
N LYS A 196 -5.06 5.90 25.78
CA LYS A 196 -6.25 6.61 26.28
C LYS A 196 -7.41 6.57 25.31
N TRP A 197 -7.11 6.48 24.01
CA TRP A 197 -8.11 6.49 22.96
C TRP A 197 -7.91 5.31 22.03
N PHE A 198 -9.02 4.72 21.59
CA PHE A 198 -9.02 3.68 20.58
C PHE A 198 -9.99 4.05 19.45
N ARG A 199 -9.46 4.37 18.28
CA ARG A 199 -10.24 4.65 17.08
C ARG A 199 -10.62 3.36 16.37
N MET A 200 -11.93 3.17 16.20
CA MET A 200 -12.52 2.13 15.39
C MET A 200 -13.04 2.70 14.08
N ASP A 201 -12.54 2.14 12.98
CA ASP A 201 -12.98 2.53 11.65
C ASP A 201 -14.21 1.74 11.22
N ASN A 202 -15.11 2.43 10.53
CA ASN A 202 -16.18 1.83 9.74
C ASN A 202 -17.21 1.05 10.55
N ILE A 203 -17.72 1.66 11.63
CA ILE A 203 -18.57 0.98 12.63
C ILE A 203 -19.77 0.24 12.00
N LEU A 204 -20.37 0.77 10.94
CA LEU A 204 -21.55 0.18 10.31
C LEU A 204 -21.21 -0.89 9.26
N THR A 205 -19.98 -0.95 8.75
CA THR A 205 -19.60 -1.86 7.66
C THR A 205 -19.79 -3.33 8.03
N ALA A 206 -19.43 -3.71 9.25
CA ALA A 206 -19.61 -5.09 9.72
C ALA A 206 -21.02 -5.35 10.27
N VAL A 207 -21.70 -4.29 10.73
CA VAL A 207 -22.98 -4.36 11.43
C VAL A 207 -24.14 -4.54 10.47
N VAL A 208 -24.24 -3.72 9.41
CA VAL A 208 -25.39 -3.78 8.50
C VAL A 208 -25.06 -4.58 7.25
N LYS A 209 -25.94 -5.54 6.93
CA LYS A 209 -25.88 -6.35 5.72
C LYS A 209 -27.23 -6.35 5.03
N ARG A 210 -27.22 -6.48 3.70
CA ARG A 210 -28.43 -6.81 2.94
C ARG A 210 -28.54 -8.33 2.84
N THR A 211 -29.67 -8.88 3.23
CA THR A 211 -30.00 -10.30 3.07
C THR A 211 -30.43 -10.61 1.64
N ASP A 212 -30.52 -11.89 1.28
CA ASP A 212 -30.88 -12.34 -0.08
C ASP A 212 -32.29 -11.87 -0.50
N ASP A 213 -33.20 -11.67 0.46
CA ASP A 213 -34.56 -11.15 0.24
C ASP A 213 -34.61 -9.60 0.15
N GLY A 214 -33.46 -8.94 0.23
CA GLY A 214 -33.32 -7.49 0.11
C GLY A 214 -33.58 -6.72 1.41
N THR A 215 -33.92 -7.38 2.52
CA THR A 215 -34.07 -6.73 3.83
C THR A 215 -32.72 -6.36 4.45
N LEU A 216 -32.75 -5.53 5.50
CA LEU A 216 -31.56 -5.14 6.25
C LEU A 216 -31.45 -6.01 7.50
N SER A 217 -30.31 -6.65 7.67
CA SER A 217 -29.94 -7.36 8.89
C SER A 217 -28.86 -6.57 9.63
N TYR A 218 -28.99 -6.49 10.95
CA TYR A 218 -28.06 -5.81 11.85
C TYR A 218 -27.46 -6.83 12.82
N ASP A 219 -26.15 -7.00 12.75
CA ASP A 219 -25.38 -7.86 13.65
C ASP A 219 -24.36 -7.02 14.42
N TRP A 220 -24.70 -6.70 15.67
CA TRP A 220 -23.87 -5.89 16.55
C TRP A 220 -22.83 -6.71 17.31
N THR A 221 -22.82 -8.04 17.18
CA THR A 221 -22.04 -8.93 18.04
C THR A 221 -20.54 -8.60 18.08
N ASP A 222 -19.94 -8.35 16.91
CA ASP A 222 -18.51 -7.99 16.85
C ASP A 222 -18.26 -6.55 17.28
N PHE A 223 -19.21 -5.64 17.04
CA PHE A 223 -19.11 -4.25 17.49
C PHE A 223 -19.14 -4.17 19.01
N ASP A 224 -20.12 -4.81 19.65
CA ASP A 224 -20.27 -4.82 21.11
C ASP A 224 -19.03 -5.43 21.76
N ARG A 225 -18.56 -6.56 21.25
CA ARG A 225 -17.32 -7.20 21.73
C ARG A 225 -16.10 -6.26 21.69
N ARG A 226 -15.97 -5.44 20.64
CA ARG A 226 -14.89 -4.45 20.52
C ARG A 226 -15.06 -3.31 21.51
N VAL A 227 -16.28 -2.80 21.66
CA VAL A 227 -16.59 -1.73 22.61
C VAL A 227 -16.30 -2.20 24.03
N ASP A 228 -16.74 -3.39 24.42
CA ASP A 228 -16.49 -3.97 25.73
C ASP A 228 -14.99 -4.13 25.98
N PHE A 229 -14.23 -4.58 24.97
CA PHE A 229 -12.79 -4.65 25.07
C PHE A 229 -12.14 -3.27 25.30
N ILE A 230 -12.55 -2.25 24.56
CA ILE A 230 -11.99 -0.88 24.66
C ILE A 230 -12.36 -0.25 26.01
N VAL A 231 -13.65 -0.25 26.34
CA VAL A 231 -14.18 0.47 27.50
C VAL A 231 -13.90 -0.30 28.77
N GLU A 232 -14.26 -1.59 28.83
CA GLU A 232 -14.18 -2.35 30.07
C GLU A 232 -12.80 -2.96 30.30
N LYS A 233 -12.23 -3.57 29.26
CA LYS A 233 -10.94 -4.27 29.41
C LYS A 233 -9.74 -3.36 29.26
N MET A 234 -9.75 -2.35 28.40
CA MET A 234 -8.62 -1.41 28.33
C MET A 234 -8.81 -0.25 29.30
N GLY A 235 -10.05 0.22 29.49
CA GLY A 235 -10.31 1.48 30.19
C GLY A 235 -9.99 2.70 29.34
N ALA A 236 -10.11 2.57 28.02
CA ALA A 236 -9.85 3.63 27.05
C ALA A 236 -11.17 4.19 26.49
N ASP A 237 -11.12 5.42 25.98
CA ASP A 237 -12.24 6.06 25.32
C ASP A 237 -12.33 5.61 23.85
N PRO A 238 -13.49 5.09 23.40
CA PRO A 238 -13.68 4.74 22.00
C PRO A 238 -13.85 6.01 21.15
N ILE A 239 -13.21 6.03 19.98
CA ILE A 239 -13.47 7.00 18.91
C ILE A 239 -14.10 6.24 17.75
N PHE A 240 -15.34 6.56 17.44
CA PHE A 240 -16.06 5.92 16.33
C PHE A 240 -15.91 6.75 15.05
N ALA A 241 -15.31 6.17 14.01
CA ALA A 241 -15.24 6.82 12.71
C ALA A 241 -16.36 6.34 11.79
N VAL A 242 -17.16 7.29 11.30
CA VAL A 242 -18.17 7.09 10.26
C VAL A 242 -17.56 7.50 8.91
N SER A 243 -16.51 6.79 8.48
CA SER A 243 -15.65 7.18 7.34
C SER A 243 -16.08 6.58 6.00
N TYR A 244 -16.71 5.41 5.98
CA TYR A 244 -17.20 4.76 4.75
C TYR A 244 -18.71 4.57 4.77
N MET A 245 -19.35 4.81 3.62
CA MET A 245 -20.76 4.52 3.42
C MET A 245 -20.97 2.99 3.42
N PRO A 246 -21.83 2.44 4.29
CA PRO A 246 -22.18 1.02 4.20
C PRO A 246 -22.88 0.75 2.88
N LEU A 247 -22.42 -0.26 2.13
CA LEU A 247 -23.03 -0.65 0.84
C LEU A 247 -24.57 -0.82 0.91
N PRO A 248 -25.18 -1.32 2.01
CA PRO A 248 -26.64 -1.39 2.10
C PRO A 248 -27.35 -0.02 2.10
N PHE A 249 -26.64 1.05 2.43
CA PHE A 249 -27.14 2.43 2.54
C PHE A 249 -26.75 3.32 1.35
N ASP A 250 -25.89 2.85 0.46
CA ASP A 250 -25.50 3.58 -0.75
C ASP A 250 -26.72 4.07 -1.56
N ALA A 251 -26.71 5.36 -1.94
CA ALA A 251 -27.64 5.91 -2.94
C ALA A 251 -27.38 5.37 -4.34
N VAL A 252 -26.10 5.11 -4.64
CA VAL A 252 -25.62 4.55 -5.89
C VAL A 252 -24.56 3.53 -5.53
N ARG A 253 -24.61 2.33 -6.13
CA ARG A 253 -23.62 1.28 -5.90
C ARG A 253 -22.23 1.86 -6.09
N ASN A 254 -21.45 1.88 -5.01
CA ASN A 254 -20.08 2.37 -5.00
C ASN A 254 -19.22 1.45 -4.15
N ASP A 255 -18.50 0.54 -4.81
CA ASP A 255 -17.70 -0.45 -4.11
C ASP A 255 -16.50 0.20 -3.37
N ASP A 256 -16.14 1.46 -3.70
CA ASP A 256 -15.16 2.30 -2.98
C ASP A 256 -15.75 3.02 -1.75
N ARG A 257 -17.07 2.89 -1.51
CA ARG A 257 -17.80 3.37 -0.31
C ARG A 257 -17.73 4.89 -0.06
N GLN A 258 -17.62 5.67 -1.13
CA GLN A 258 -17.57 7.14 -1.11
C GLN A 258 -18.93 7.77 -1.50
N SER A 259 -20.04 7.04 -1.44
CA SER A 259 -21.35 7.53 -1.86
C SER A 259 -22.08 8.29 -0.75
N ALA A 260 -23.03 9.15 -1.13
CA ALA A 260 -24.00 9.70 -0.18
C ALA A 260 -25.01 8.61 0.24
N PRO A 261 -25.57 8.65 1.46
CA PRO A 261 -26.59 7.70 1.85
C PRO A 261 -27.86 7.94 1.02
N LYS A 262 -28.54 6.86 0.63
CA LYS A 262 -29.85 6.94 -0.03
C LYS A 262 -30.92 7.56 0.87
N ASP A 263 -30.71 7.48 2.18
CA ASP A 263 -31.58 8.02 3.22
C ASP A 263 -30.71 8.32 4.46
N TYR A 264 -30.62 9.60 4.83
CA TYR A 264 -29.87 10.06 6.00
C TYR A 264 -30.50 9.64 7.33
N SER A 265 -31.73 9.13 7.34
CA SER A 265 -32.32 8.56 8.56
C SER A 265 -31.87 7.12 8.84
N LEU A 266 -31.35 6.43 7.82
CA LEU A 266 -30.77 5.09 7.96
C LEU A 266 -29.29 5.13 8.35
N TRP A 267 -28.57 6.19 8.00
CA TRP A 267 -27.14 6.40 8.23
C TRP A 267 -26.88 7.16 9.52
#